data_AF-A0A286ATW7-F1
#
_entry.id   AF-A0A286ATW7-F1
#
_cell.length_a   1.000
_cell.length_b   1.000
_cell.length_c   1.000
_cell.angle_alpha   90.00
_cell.angle_beta   90.00
_cell.angle_gamma   90.00
#
_symmetry.space_group_name_H-M   'P 1'
#
loop_
_entity.id
_entity.type
_entity.pdbx_description
1 polymer ?
#
loop_
_entity_poly.entity_id
_entity_poly.type
_entity_poly.pdbx_seq_one_letter_code
_entity_poly.pdbx_strand_id
1 'polypeptide(L)'
;MLLRAVVAVGVVASTLPAFAQMPQLACPMRLELLGDISGTGPGGLDKVIYGVRARDWKPEFLDQALRRYEACQAAALGPQSLKDAERVDALRQFQLLRGALQQRDHLLALESRQATAQAAVTQSGAAQVNQRDGVLTWAYTTRRAGSAFASEPRSITCAEPEKMPQDLLTLSPQSQRELPKFYAACVQARQIPGGAVALFKESIDELAQERQAQAGFVANVRTLVAAPPQQQTDQSVSALEKANRFQSSSEPAVNAAADQLTALRQQVDARECAAHGKQAGIPADLLQAQYLVEWATPAPLIGMACTAARNGVPFRFSAKGLLSKDSFEVKGATSIKVVLGRQDMAEGGVLLVPLEGTVQGKTVEVTRQNLQVLAQQIRVALKTTH
;
A
#
# COMPACT_ATOMS: atom_id res chain seq x y z
N MET A 1 -46.87 44.29 18.74
CA MET A 1 -47.62 43.14 19.29
C MET A 1 -48.42 42.50 18.16
N LEU A 2 -48.06 41.28 17.78
CA LEU A 2 -48.92 40.21 17.24
C LEU A 2 -47.99 39.11 16.70
N LEU A 3 -47.70 38.13 17.56
CA LEU A 3 -47.04 36.88 17.18
C LEU A 3 -47.98 36.11 16.24
N ARG A 4 -47.48 35.73 15.06
CA ARG A 4 -48.07 34.65 14.25
C ARG A 4 -47.29 33.38 14.52
N ALA A 5 -47.91 32.48 15.29
CA ALA A 5 -47.44 31.11 15.46
C ALA A 5 -47.64 30.35 14.13
N VAL A 6 -46.54 29.90 13.54
CA VAL A 6 -46.57 28.95 12.42
C VAL A 6 -46.57 27.55 13.03
N VAL A 7 -47.73 26.89 12.99
CA VAL A 7 -47.84 25.48 13.33
C VAL A 7 -47.25 24.68 12.16
N ALA A 8 -46.03 24.20 12.32
CA ALA A 8 -45.44 23.20 11.44
C ALA A 8 -46.12 21.85 11.72
N VAL A 9 -47.06 21.47 10.85
CA VAL A 9 -47.61 20.11 10.83
C VAL A 9 -46.54 19.21 10.23
N GLY A 10 -45.77 18.55 11.09
CA GLY A 10 -44.87 17.48 10.71
C GLY A 10 -45.69 16.29 10.21
N VAL A 11 -45.68 16.04 8.91
CA VAL A 11 -46.13 14.77 8.33
C VAL A 11 -45.09 13.73 8.71
N VAL A 12 -45.36 13.02 9.82
CA VAL A 12 -44.67 11.77 10.12
C VAL A 12 -45.14 10.77 9.07
N ALA A 13 -44.34 10.55 8.03
CA ALA A 13 -44.50 9.41 7.15
C ALA A 13 -44.21 8.16 7.98
N SER A 14 -45.25 7.61 8.59
CA SER A 14 -45.22 6.28 9.20
C SER A 14 -44.98 5.28 8.08
N THR A 15 -43.72 4.90 7.87
CA THR A 15 -43.36 3.67 7.19
C THR A 15 -43.87 2.52 8.04
N LEU A 16 -45.14 2.13 7.82
CA LEU A 16 -45.65 0.87 8.33
C LEU A 16 -44.69 -0.22 7.82
N PRO A 17 -44.28 -1.18 8.68
CA PRO A 17 -43.60 -2.35 8.18
C PRO A 17 -44.51 -2.99 7.12
N ALA A 18 -43.95 -3.33 5.97
CA ALA A 18 -44.65 -4.10 4.96
C ALA A 18 -45.09 -5.42 5.61
N PHE A 19 -46.31 -5.47 6.13
CA PHE A 19 -46.91 -6.71 6.59
C PHE A 19 -46.86 -7.66 5.41
N ALA A 20 -46.21 -8.81 5.60
CA ALA A 20 -46.18 -9.88 4.63
C ALA A 20 -47.63 -10.24 4.27
N GLN A 21 -48.11 -9.74 3.14
CA GLN A 21 -49.43 -10.06 2.63
C GLN A 21 -49.42 -11.55 2.31
N MET A 22 -50.30 -12.31 2.95
CA MET A 22 -50.51 -13.70 2.56
C MET A 22 -51.27 -13.73 1.22
N PRO A 23 -50.97 -14.69 0.34
CA PRO A 23 -51.64 -14.78 -0.95
C PRO A 23 -53.13 -15.06 -0.79
N GLN A 24 -53.96 -14.32 -1.52
CA GLN A 24 -55.41 -14.43 -1.52
C GLN A 24 -55.87 -15.52 -2.50
N LEU A 25 -55.81 -16.78 -2.06
CA LEU A 25 -56.03 -17.94 -2.92
C LEU A 25 -57.51 -18.39 -2.89
N ALA A 26 -58.28 -18.07 -3.93
CA ALA A 26 -59.70 -18.42 -4.07
C ALA A 26 -59.94 -19.50 -5.15
N CYS A 27 -61.03 -20.28 -5.02
CA CYS A 27 -61.46 -21.20 -6.07
C CYS A 27 -62.36 -20.47 -7.09
N PRO A 28 -62.25 -20.75 -8.41
CA PRO A 28 -61.26 -21.62 -9.03
C PRO A 28 -59.86 -20.98 -9.03
N MET A 29 -58.85 -21.79 -8.70
CA MET A 29 -57.45 -21.36 -8.73
C MET A 29 -56.96 -21.27 -10.18
N ARG A 30 -56.45 -20.12 -10.56
CA ARG A 30 -55.92 -19.81 -11.90
C ARG A 30 -54.39 -19.99 -11.90
N LEU A 31 -53.92 -21.16 -12.33
CA LEU A 31 -52.48 -21.49 -12.33
C LEU A 31 -51.67 -20.60 -13.29
N GLU A 32 -52.30 -20.12 -14.36
CA GLU A 32 -51.66 -19.24 -15.34
C GLU A 32 -51.16 -17.93 -14.72
N LEU A 33 -51.81 -17.45 -13.65
CA LEU A 33 -51.37 -16.24 -12.94
C LEU A 33 -50.07 -16.46 -12.15
N LEU A 34 -49.80 -17.70 -11.73
CA LEU A 34 -48.56 -18.05 -11.04
C LEU A 34 -47.36 -18.08 -11.99
N GLY A 35 -47.58 -18.23 -13.30
CA GLY A 35 -46.51 -18.24 -14.31
C GLY A 35 -45.64 -16.98 -14.30
N ASP A 36 -46.18 -15.86 -13.80
CA ASP A 36 -45.46 -14.59 -13.71
C ASP A 36 -44.61 -14.43 -12.44
N ILE A 37 -44.58 -15.42 -11.54
CA ILE A 37 -43.83 -15.37 -10.28
C ILE A 37 -42.31 -15.18 -10.53
N SER A 38 -41.82 -15.60 -11.69
CA SER A 38 -40.45 -15.37 -12.16
C SER A 38 -40.12 -13.90 -12.40
N GLY A 39 -41.12 -13.04 -12.59
CA GLY A 39 -40.95 -11.63 -12.96
C GLY A 39 -40.59 -11.40 -14.43
N THR A 40 -40.74 -12.39 -15.31
CA THR A 40 -40.39 -12.27 -16.74
C THR A 40 -41.49 -11.68 -17.63
N GLY A 41 -42.70 -11.50 -17.09
CA GLY A 41 -43.86 -10.96 -17.81
C GLY A 41 -44.03 -9.43 -17.68
N PRO A 42 -45.04 -8.84 -18.34
CA PRO A 42 -45.38 -7.43 -18.17
C PRO A 42 -45.65 -7.07 -16.70
N GLY A 43 -45.05 -5.97 -16.23
CA GLY A 43 -45.07 -5.56 -14.82
C GLY A 43 -43.93 -6.16 -13.98
N GLY A 44 -43.15 -7.09 -14.55
CA GLY A 44 -41.91 -7.60 -13.97
C GLY A 44 -42.06 -8.13 -12.54
N LEU A 45 -41.06 -7.85 -11.71
CA LEU A 45 -41.01 -8.22 -10.30
C LEU A 45 -42.04 -7.49 -9.42
N ASP A 46 -42.67 -6.43 -9.93
CA ASP A 46 -43.67 -5.63 -9.21
C ASP A 46 -45.11 -6.04 -9.53
N LYS A 47 -45.31 -7.00 -10.45
CA LYS A 47 -46.63 -7.55 -10.75
C LYS A 47 -47.23 -8.20 -9.51
N VAL A 48 -48.48 -7.84 -9.21
CA VAL A 48 -49.23 -8.42 -8.08
C VAL A 48 -49.93 -9.70 -8.52
N ILE A 49 -49.62 -10.81 -7.86
CA ILE A 49 -50.14 -12.15 -8.12
C ILE A 49 -50.81 -12.62 -6.83
N TYR A 50 -52.12 -12.88 -6.86
CA TYR A 50 -52.93 -13.19 -5.68
C TYR A 50 -52.69 -12.23 -4.49
N GLY A 51 -52.57 -10.93 -4.77
CA GLY A 51 -52.36 -9.92 -3.74
C GLY A 51 -50.93 -9.80 -3.20
N VAL A 52 -49.96 -10.54 -3.77
CA VAL A 52 -48.54 -10.47 -3.38
C VAL A 52 -47.70 -10.11 -4.62
N ARG A 53 -46.80 -9.14 -4.52
CA ARG A 53 -45.89 -8.81 -5.64
C ARG A 53 -45.00 -9.99 -5.95
N ALA A 54 -44.68 -10.21 -7.22
CA ALA A 54 -43.79 -11.28 -7.66
C ALA A 54 -42.51 -11.33 -6.81
N ARG A 55 -41.80 -10.22 -6.58
CA ARG A 55 -40.59 -10.16 -5.72
C ARG A 55 -40.77 -10.63 -4.27
N ASP A 56 -41.99 -10.60 -3.75
CA ASP A 56 -42.32 -10.92 -2.36
C ASP A 56 -42.85 -12.36 -2.20
N TRP A 57 -43.03 -13.11 -3.30
CA TRP A 57 -43.44 -14.51 -3.24
C TRP A 57 -42.38 -15.38 -2.59
N LYS A 58 -42.78 -16.28 -1.68
CA LYS A 58 -41.87 -17.20 -0.99
C LYS A 58 -42.19 -18.65 -1.33
N PRO A 59 -41.25 -19.61 -1.13
CA PRO A 59 -41.51 -21.03 -1.38
C PRO A 59 -42.75 -21.54 -0.64
N GLU A 60 -42.99 -21.06 0.58
CA GLU A 60 -44.11 -21.48 1.42
C GLU A 60 -45.47 -21.03 0.84
N PHE A 61 -45.50 -19.92 0.08
CA PHE A 61 -46.71 -19.45 -0.60
C PHE A 61 -47.07 -20.35 -1.79
N LEU A 62 -46.07 -20.92 -2.44
CA LEU A 62 -46.30 -21.88 -3.52
C LEU A 62 -46.86 -23.21 -2.97
N ASP A 63 -46.40 -23.64 -1.80
CA ASP A 63 -46.96 -24.81 -1.10
C ASP A 63 -48.41 -24.56 -0.65
N GLN A 64 -48.73 -23.35 -0.20
CA GLN A 64 -50.11 -22.95 0.11
C GLN A 64 -50.99 -22.96 -1.15
N ALA A 65 -50.48 -22.44 -2.27
CA ALA A 65 -51.18 -22.45 -3.55
C ALA A 65 -51.46 -23.87 -4.05
N LEU A 66 -50.51 -24.80 -3.91
CA LEU A 66 -50.70 -26.20 -4.25
C LEU A 66 -51.79 -26.85 -3.39
N ARG A 67 -51.72 -26.69 -2.05
CA ARG A 67 -52.76 -27.22 -1.15
C ARG A 67 -54.14 -26.66 -1.49
N ARG A 68 -54.22 -25.36 -1.81
CA ARG A 68 -55.49 -24.73 -2.19
C ARG A 68 -56.00 -25.25 -3.54
N TYR A 69 -55.12 -25.44 -4.51
CA TYR A 69 -55.46 -26.03 -5.80
C TYR A 69 -56.05 -27.43 -5.63
N GLU A 70 -55.39 -28.31 -4.87
CA GLU A 70 -55.89 -29.67 -4.59
C GLU A 70 -57.26 -29.65 -3.91
N ALA A 71 -57.48 -28.73 -2.95
CA ALA A 71 -58.78 -28.56 -2.29
C ALA A 71 -59.88 -28.08 -3.27
N CYS A 72 -59.57 -27.13 -4.17
CA CYS A 72 -60.52 -26.67 -5.19
C CYS A 72 -60.88 -27.80 -6.16
N GLN A 73 -59.90 -28.61 -6.57
CA GLN A 73 -60.09 -29.75 -7.46
C GLN A 73 -60.96 -30.85 -6.85
N ALA A 74 -60.74 -31.17 -5.56
CA ALA A 74 -61.55 -32.14 -4.84
C ALA A 74 -63.04 -31.73 -4.83
N ALA A 75 -63.32 -30.43 -4.69
CA ALA A 75 -64.67 -29.86 -4.66
C ALA A 75 -65.27 -29.60 -6.06
N ALA A 76 -64.49 -29.69 -7.14
CA ALA A 76 -64.96 -29.41 -8.49
C ALA A 76 -65.99 -30.43 -8.98
N LEU A 77 -66.93 -30.03 -9.84
CA LEU A 77 -67.85 -30.95 -10.51
C LEU A 77 -67.18 -31.54 -11.76
N GLY A 78 -67.39 -32.83 -12.04
CA GLY A 78 -66.86 -33.48 -13.24
C GLY A 78 -66.35 -34.91 -13.01
N PRO A 79 -66.03 -35.64 -14.10
CA PRO A 79 -65.53 -37.01 -14.02
C PRO A 79 -64.13 -37.07 -13.40
N GLN A 80 -63.88 -38.10 -12.59
CA GLN A 80 -62.62 -38.26 -11.85
C GLN A 80 -61.39 -38.34 -12.77
N SER A 81 -61.53 -38.94 -13.96
CA SER A 81 -60.45 -39.06 -14.94
C SER A 81 -59.94 -37.71 -15.44
N LEU A 82 -60.80 -36.70 -15.60
CA LEU A 82 -60.39 -35.35 -15.98
C LEU A 82 -59.69 -34.63 -14.82
N LYS A 83 -60.20 -34.77 -13.60
CA LYS A 83 -59.58 -34.20 -12.40
C LYS A 83 -58.17 -34.74 -12.20
N ASP A 84 -57.99 -36.05 -12.32
CA ASP A 84 -56.68 -36.71 -12.17
C ASP A 84 -55.68 -36.22 -13.24
N ALA A 85 -56.12 -36.08 -14.49
CA ALA A 85 -55.29 -35.54 -15.57
C ALA A 85 -54.84 -34.09 -15.31
N GLU A 86 -55.77 -33.22 -14.93
CA GLU A 86 -55.49 -31.83 -14.56
C GLU A 86 -54.61 -31.72 -13.32
N ARG A 87 -54.74 -32.65 -12.35
CA ARG A 87 -53.88 -32.69 -11.16
C ARG A 87 -52.44 -33.01 -11.52
N VAL A 88 -52.22 -34.01 -12.39
CA VAL A 88 -50.88 -34.39 -12.84
C VAL A 88 -50.20 -33.22 -13.56
N ASP A 89 -50.93 -32.51 -14.43
CA ASP A 89 -50.39 -31.35 -15.13
C ASP A 89 -50.06 -30.21 -14.15
N ALA A 90 -50.97 -29.89 -13.22
CA ALA A 90 -50.74 -28.87 -12.22
C ALA A 90 -49.53 -29.16 -11.33
N LEU A 91 -49.35 -30.41 -10.88
CA LEU A 91 -48.19 -30.81 -10.07
C LEU A 91 -46.87 -30.56 -10.81
N ARG A 92 -46.83 -30.85 -12.12
CA ARG A 92 -45.68 -30.52 -12.97
C ARG A 92 -45.46 -29.01 -13.04
N GLN A 93 -46.51 -28.22 -13.22
CA GLN A 93 -46.41 -26.75 -13.24
C GLN A 93 -45.87 -26.19 -11.91
N PHE A 94 -46.34 -26.69 -10.76
CA PHE A 94 -45.83 -26.28 -9.45
C PHE A 94 -44.33 -26.58 -9.26
N GLN A 95 -43.83 -27.69 -9.81
CA GLN A 95 -42.39 -27.97 -9.80
C GLN A 95 -41.60 -26.97 -10.64
N LEU A 96 -42.08 -26.60 -11.82
CA LEU A 96 -41.45 -25.57 -12.66
C LEU A 96 -41.44 -24.21 -11.96
N LEU A 97 -42.54 -23.84 -11.29
CA LEU A 97 -42.67 -22.61 -10.52
C LEU A 97 -41.65 -22.53 -9.36
N ARG A 98 -41.34 -23.66 -8.71
CA ARG A 98 -40.28 -23.71 -7.67
C ARG A 98 -38.91 -23.36 -8.26
N GLY A 99 -38.56 -23.93 -9.41
CA GLY A 99 -37.31 -23.61 -10.11
C GLY A 99 -37.24 -22.13 -10.53
N ALA A 100 -38.34 -21.60 -11.05
CA ALA A 100 -38.45 -20.19 -11.44
C ALA A 100 -38.28 -19.23 -10.25
N LEU A 101 -38.86 -19.59 -9.09
CA LEU A 101 -38.72 -18.84 -7.85
C LEU A 101 -37.26 -18.80 -7.37
N GLN A 102 -36.57 -19.94 -7.35
CA GLN A 102 -35.16 -20.02 -6.96
C GLN A 102 -34.26 -19.18 -7.86
N GLN A 103 -34.46 -19.24 -9.18
CA GLN A 103 -33.70 -18.45 -10.14
C GLN A 103 -33.92 -16.95 -9.90
N ARG A 104 -35.17 -16.53 -9.68
CA ARG A 104 -35.50 -15.16 -9.37
C ARG A 104 -34.87 -14.68 -8.06
N ASP A 105 -34.93 -15.49 -7.01
CA ASP A 105 -34.33 -15.16 -5.72
C ASP A 105 -32.81 -14.98 -5.83
N HIS A 106 -32.15 -15.78 -6.67
CA HIS A 106 -30.75 -15.58 -7.01
C HIS A 106 -30.50 -14.22 -7.67
N LEU A 107 -31.34 -13.80 -8.64
CA LEU A 107 -31.24 -12.49 -9.29
C LEU A 107 -31.49 -11.33 -8.33
N LEU A 108 -32.50 -11.44 -7.45
CA LEU A 108 -32.78 -10.45 -6.41
C LEU A 108 -31.61 -10.32 -5.41
N ALA A 109 -30.98 -11.44 -5.06
CA ALA A 109 -29.80 -11.43 -4.21
C ALA A 109 -28.60 -10.75 -4.91
N LEU A 110 -28.42 -10.95 -6.22
CA LEU A 110 -27.40 -10.25 -7.01
C LEU A 110 -27.68 -8.74 -7.08
N GLU A 111 -28.92 -8.34 -7.35
CA GLU A 111 -29.35 -6.93 -7.36
C GLU A 111 -29.07 -6.25 -6.01
N SER A 112 -29.44 -6.92 -4.90
CA SER A 112 -29.19 -6.43 -3.54
C SER A 112 -27.69 -6.28 -3.24
N ARG A 113 -26.86 -7.26 -3.66
CA ARG A 113 -25.40 -7.17 -3.54
C ARG A 113 -24.82 -6.02 -4.35
N GLN A 114 -25.28 -5.84 -5.59
CA GLN A 114 -24.87 -4.73 -6.45
C GLN A 114 -25.23 -3.37 -5.84
N ALA A 115 -26.46 -3.22 -5.35
CA ALA A 115 -26.90 -1.99 -4.68
C ALA A 115 -26.07 -1.69 -3.43
N THR A 116 -25.80 -2.72 -2.61
CA THR A 116 -24.96 -2.58 -1.41
C THR A 116 -23.52 -2.20 -1.75
N ALA A 117 -22.93 -2.84 -2.75
CA ALA A 117 -21.58 -2.52 -3.22
C ALA A 117 -21.51 -1.09 -3.77
N GLN A 118 -22.50 -0.68 -4.58
CA GLN A 118 -22.57 0.67 -5.14
C GLN A 118 -22.70 1.74 -4.05
N ALA A 119 -23.51 1.49 -3.02
CA ALA A 119 -23.63 2.36 -1.86
C ALA A 119 -22.29 2.46 -1.10
N ALA A 120 -21.59 1.34 -0.90
CA ALA A 120 -20.28 1.32 -0.25
C ALA A 120 -19.22 2.11 -1.04
N VAL A 121 -19.16 1.96 -2.37
CA VAL A 121 -18.28 2.78 -3.24
C VAL A 121 -18.57 4.26 -3.02
N THR A 122 -19.84 4.65 -3.13
CA THR A 122 -20.25 6.06 -3.04
C THR A 122 -19.94 6.66 -1.67
N GLN A 123 -20.22 5.92 -0.59
CA GLN A 123 -20.00 6.39 0.78
C GLN A 123 -18.51 6.40 1.18
N SER A 124 -17.68 5.54 0.58
CA SER A 124 -16.25 5.54 0.85
C SER A 124 -15.54 6.82 0.40
N GLY A 125 -16.09 7.53 -0.60
CA GLY A 125 -15.44 8.68 -1.23
C GLY A 125 -14.06 8.34 -1.81
N ALA A 126 -13.86 7.08 -2.19
CA ALA A 126 -12.61 6.55 -2.69
C ALA A 126 -12.62 6.58 -4.23
N ALA A 127 -11.73 7.36 -4.82
CA ALA A 127 -11.59 7.48 -6.27
C ALA A 127 -11.04 6.20 -6.93
N GLN A 128 -10.36 5.35 -6.16
CA GLN A 128 -9.74 4.11 -6.65
C GLN A 128 -10.55 2.85 -6.34
N VAL A 129 -11.73 2.99 -5.74
CA VAL A 129 -12.62 1.87 -5.41
C VAL A 129 -13.80 1.89 -6.36
N ASN A 130 -14.07 0.73 -6.96
CA ASN A 130 -15.19 0.52 -7.87
C ASN A 130 -15.85 -0.82 -7.57
N GLN A 131 -17.01 -1.08 -8.18
CA GLN A 131 -17.65 -2.39 -8.12
C GLN A 131 -17.93 -2.91 -9.53
N ARG A 132 -17.84 -4.23 -9.69
CA ARG A 132 -18.28 -4.95 -10.88
C ARG A 132 -19.13 -6.13 -10.44
N ASP A 133 -20.36 -6.19 -10.93
CA ASP A 133 -21.32 -7.25 -10.62
C ASP A 133 -21.52 -7.47 -9.10
N GLY A 134 -21.40 -6.39 -8.31
CA GLY A 134 -21.55 -6.43 -6.86
C GLY A 134 -20.28 -6.86 -6.12
N VAL A 135 -19.15 -7.01 -6.80
CA VAL A 135 -17.84 -7.27 -6.20
C VAL A 135 -17.04 -5.97 -6.16
N LEU A 136 -16.65 -5.55 -4.96
CA LEU A 136 -15.79 -4.39 -4.75
C LEU A 136 -14.36 -4.69 -5.19
N THR A 137 -13.76 -3.72 -5.86
CA THR A 137 -12.39 -3.76 -6.38
C THR A 137 -11.67 -2.47 -6.02
N TRP A 138 -10.39 -2.56 -5.70
CA TRP A 138 -9.52 -1.40 -5.53
C TRP A 138 -8.41 -1.43 -6.56
N ALA A 139 -8.36 -0.39 -7.39
CA ALA A 139 -7.34 -0.19 -8.41
C ALA A 139 -6.20 0.66 -7.85
N TYR A 140 -5.07 0.04 -7.56
CA TYR A 140 -3.89 0.71 -7.01
C TYR A 140 -2.75 0.79 -8.02
N THR A 141 -1.86 1.74 -7.80
CA THR A 141 -0.59 1.87 -8.52
C THR A 141 0.56 1.94 -7.54
N THR A 142 1.73 1.47 -7.95
CA THR A 142 2.97 1.67 -7.20
C THR A 142 3.83 2.71 -7.91
N ARG A 143 4.71 3.36 -7.16
CA ARG A 143 5.72 4.28 -7.67
C ARG A 143 7.01 4.00 -6.93
N ARG A 144 8.05 3.62 -7.67
CA ARG A 144 9.40 3.48 -7.12
C ARG A 144 10.02 4.86 -6.92
N ALA A 145 10.86 4.99 -5.90
CA ALA A 145 11.72 6.16 -5.72
C ALA A 145 12.51 6.45 -7.01
N GLY A 146 12.54 7.72 -7.43
CA GLY A 146 13.20 8.17 -8.66
C GLY A 146 12.44 7.92 -9.97
N SER A 147 11.30 7.21 -9.96
CA SER A 147 10.46 7.06 -11.15
C SER A 147 9.49 8.23 -11.30
N ALA A 148 9.49 8.88 -12.48
CA ALA A 148 8.51 9.90 -12.83
C ALA A 148 7.10 9.32 -13.01
N PHE A 149 6.99 8.05 -13.37
CA PHE A 149 5.72 7.39 -13.71
C PHE A 149 5.31 6.37 -12.67
N ALA A 150 4.00 6.29 -12.41
CA ALA A 150 3.41 5.20 -11.65
C ALA A 150 3.37 3.93 -12.51
N SER A 151 3.33 2.77 -11.85
CA SER A 151 3.11 1.49 -12.50
C SER A 151 1.76 1.45 -13.20
N GLU A 152 1.58 0.46 -14.08
CA GLU A 152 0.24 0.10 -14.53
C GLU A 152 -0.68 -0.22 -13.33
N PRO A 153 -1.97 0.15 -13.41
CA PRO A 153 -2.95 -0.16 -12.36
C PRO A 153 -3.08 -1.66 -12.15
N ARG A 154 -3.09 -2.06 -10.88
CA ARG A 154 -3.40 -3.42 -10.43
C ARG A 154 -4.67 -3.38 -9.61
N SER A 155 -5.46 -4.45 -9.65
CA SER A 155 -6.71 -4.54 -8.91
C SER A 155 -6.73 -5.72 -7.96
N ILE A 156 -7.29 -5.51 -6.77
CA ILE A 156 -7.63 -6.58 -5.82
C ILE A 156 -9.08 -6.45 -5.37
N THR A 157 -9.67 -7.56 -4.94
CA THR A 157 -11.00 -7.60 -4.34
C THR A 157 -10.93 -7.69 -2.81
N CYS A 158 -12.08 -7.53 -2.15
CA CYS A 158 -12.20 -7.72 -0.70
C CYS A 158 -11.87 -9.15 -0.21
N ALA A 159 -11.81 -10.11 -1.14
CA ALA A 159 -11.54 -11.51 -0.86
C ALA A 159 -10.06 -11.90 -1.03
N GLU A 160 -9.21 -10.98 -1.49
CA GLU A 160 -7.83 -11.25 -1.90
C GLU A 160 -6.81 -10.35 -1.18
N PRO A 161 -6.82 -10.27 0.16
CA PRO A 161 -5.84 -9.46 0.90
C PRO A 161 -4.39 -9.87 0.61
N GLU A 162 -4.14 -11.14 0.33
CA GLU A 162 -2.82 -11.70 0.03
C GLU A 162 -2.20 -11.16 -1.27
N LYS A 163 -3.01 -10.53 -2.14
CA LYS A 163 -2.54 -9.87 -3.36
C LYS A 163 -2.13 -8.40 -3.13
N MET A 164 -2.20 -7.90 -1.89
CA MET A 164 -1.66 -6.59 -1.56
C MET A 164 -0.14 -6.53 -1.78
N PRO A 165 0.41 -5.36 -2.13
CA PRO A 165 1.85 -5.19 -2.21
C PRO A 165 2.53 -5.51 -0.88
N GLN A 166 3.67 -6.20 -0.93
CA GLN A 166 4.46 -6.51 0.26
C GLN A 166 5.03 -5.25 0.93
N ASP A 167 5.44 -4.26 0.13
CA ASP A 167 5.89 -2.96 0.65
C ASP A 167 4.83 -1.89 0.32
N LEU A 168 4.01 -1.57 1.32
CA LEU A 168 2.92 -0.60 1.20
C LEU A 168 3.44 0.83 0.99
N LEU A 169 4.72 1.13 1.31
CA LEU A 169 5.30 2.44 1.05
C LEU A 169 5.61 2.68 -0.44
N THR A 170 5.64 1.61 -1.24
CA THR A 170 5.77 1.70 -2.69
C THR A 170 4.45 2.04 -3.38
N LEU A 171 3.31 1.90 -2.71
CA LEU A 171 2.02 2.37 -3.23
C LEU A 171 2.10 3.86 -3.51
N SER A 172 1.46 4.33 -4.58
CA SER A 172 1.37 5.77 -4.84
C SER A 172 0.73 6.52 -3.67
N PRO A 173 1.01 7.82 -3.45
CA PRO A 173 0.41 8.59 -2.36
C PRO A 173 -1.12 8.63 -2.37
N GLN A 174 -1.73 8.47 -3.55
CA GLN A 174 -3.18 8.31 -3.66
C GLN A 174 -3.60 6.93 -3.15
N SER A 175 -2.97 5.86 -3.62
CA SER A 175 -3.27 4.49 -3.21
C SER A 175 -3.07 4.27 -1.71
N GLN A 176 -2.03 4.83 -1.09
CA GLN A 176 -1.87 4.76 0.36
C GLN A 176 -3.04 5.40 1.14
N ARG A 177 -3.62 6.49 0.63
CA ARG A 177 -4.77 7.16 1.25
C ARG A 177 -6.10 6.44 1.01
N GLU A 178 -6.18 5.72 -0.09
CA GLU A 178 -7.40 5.04 -0.55
C GLU A 178 -7.56 3.64 0.06
N LEU A 179 -6.44 2.97 0.41
CA LEU A 179 -6.46 1.63 0.99
C LEU A 179 -7.34 1.52 2.27
N PRO A 180 -7.27 2.43 3.27
CA PRO A 180 -8.18 2.40 4.41
C PRO A 180 -9.65 2.58 4.03
N LYS A 181 -9.94 3.40 3.00
CA LYS A 181 -11.31 3.61 2.51
C LYS A 181 -11.85 2.35 1.81
N PHE A 182 -11.00 1.68 1.04
CA PHE A 182 -11.33 0.40 0.41
C PHE A 182 -11.69 -0.65 1.48
N TYR A 183 -10.87 -0.78 2.51
CA TYR A 183 -11.16 -1.68 3.62
C TYR A 183 -12.52 -1.36 4.28
N ALA A 184 -12.78 -0.08 4.57
CA ALA A 184 -14.07 0.34 5.13
C ALA A 184 -15.26 -0.02 4.22
N ALA A 185 -15.12 0.19 2.91
CA ALA A 185 -16.13 -0.20 1.92
C ALA A 185 -16.37 -1.72 1.91
N CYS A 186 -15.30 -2.51 1.98
CA CYS A 186 -15.37 -3.97 2.05
C CYS A 186 -16.08 -4.47 3.31
N VAL A 187 -15.79 -3.87 4.47
CA VAL A 187 -16.48 -4.17 5.74
C VAL A 187 -17.96 -3.82 5.64
N GLN A 188 -18.28 -2.63 5.12
CA GLN A 188 -19.65 -2.16 4.97
C GLN A 188 -20.47 -3.07 4.05
N ALA A 189 -19.89 -3.49 2.93
CA ALA A 189 -20.54 -4.39 1.98
C ALA A 189 -20.53 -5.86 2.42
N ARG A 190 -19.90 -6.18 3.57
CA ARG A 190 -19.75 -7.55 4.10
C ARG A 190 -19.08 -8.50 3.11
N GLN A 191 -18.08 -8.01 2.37
CA GLN A 191 -17.39 -8.78 1.33
C GLN A 191 -16.04 -9.34 1.77
N ILE A 192 -15.65 -9.15 3.04
CA ILE A 192 -14.40 -9.67 3.58
C ILE A 192 -14.65 -11.08 4.17
N PRO A 193 -13.94 -12.13 3.69
CA PRO A 193 -13.96 -13.44 4.31
C PRO A 193 -13.41 -13.40 5.75
N GLY A 194 -13.88 -14.28 6.63
CA GLY A 194 -13.55 -14.22 8.06
C GLY A 194 -12.04 -14.15 8.40
N GLY A 195 -11.19 -14.87 7.66
CA GLY A 195 -9.73 -14.84 7.85
C GLY A 195 -9.02 -13.62 7.22
N ALA A 196 -9.65 -12.96 6.25
CA ALA A 196 -9.07 -11.83 5.52
C ALA A 196 -9.12 -10.52 6.33
N VAL A 197 -10.03 -10.41 7.30
CA VAL A 197 -10.21 -9.20 8.13
C VAL A 197 -8.92 -8.84 8.87
N ALA A 198 -8.24 -9.83 9.44
CA ALA A 198 -7.00 -9.63 10.20
C ALA A 198 -5.87 -9.10 9.30
N LEU A 199 -5.68 -9.72 8.13
CA LEU A 199 -4.63 -9.33 7.17
C LEU A 199 -4.81 -7.89 6.66
N PHE A 200 -6.04 -7.51 6.33
CA PHE A 200 -6.33 -6.13 5.96
C PHE A 200 -6.02 -5.16 7.11
N LYS A 201 -6.51 -5.46 8.32
CA LYS A 201 -6.31 -4.59 9.48
C LYS A 201 -4.83 -4.38 9.78
N GLU A 202 -4.05 -5.46 9.77
CA GLU A 202 -2.59 -5.42 9.95
C GLU A 202 -1.92 -4.51 8.90
N SER A 203 -2.29 -4.67 7.62
CA SER A 203 -1.77 -3.83 6.53
C SER A 203 -2.13 -2.34 6.71
N ILE A 204 -3.36 -2.03 7.16
CA ILE A 204 -3.78 -0.65 7.43
C ILE A 204 -2.99 -0.05 8.59
N ASP A 205 -2.85 -0.80 9.68
CA ASP A 205 -2.19 -0.35 10.89
C ASP A 205 -0.68 -0.13 10.62
N GLU A 206 -0.03 -1.04 9.90
CA GLU A 206 1.36 -0.90 9.44
C GLU A 206 1.54 0.35 8.57
N LEU A 207 0.69 0.53 7.54
CA LEU A 207 0.77 1.71 6.69
C LEU A 207 0.56 3.01 7.47
N ALA A 208 -0.36 3.04 8.43
CA ALA A 208 -0.60 4.21 9.27
C ALA A 208 0.64 4.55 10.12
N GLN A 209 1.26 3.53 10.74
CA GLN A 209 2.48 3.69 11.52
C GLN A 209 3.64 4.19 10.66
N GLU A 210 3.85 3.62 9.48
CA GLU A 210 4.93 4.03 8.59
C GLU A 210 4.72 5.45 8.07
N ARG A 211 3.49 5.86 7.74
CA ARG A 211 3.19 7.24 7.33
C ARG A 211 3.42 8.25 8.47
N GLN A 212 3.13 7.87 9.71
CA GLN A 212 3.45 8.70 10.87
C GLN A 212 4.97 8.83 11.05
N ALA A 213 5.71 7.74 10.89
CA ALA A 213 7.18 7.75 10.98
C ALA A 213 7.81 8.59 9.85
N GLN A 214 7.27 8.52 8.63
CA GLN A 214 7.65 9.38 7.51
C GLN A 214 7.42 10.86 7.82
N ALA A 215 6.26 11.22 8.36
CA ALA A 215 5.96 12.59 8.75
C ALA A 215 6.93 13.10 9.83
N GLY A 216 7.27 12.25 10.81
CA GLY A 216 8.28 12.56 11.83
C GLY A 216 9.66 12.80 11.22
N PHE A 217 10.11 11.96 10.29
CA PHE A 217 11.37 12.14 9.58
C PHE A 217 11.41 13.46 8.81
N VAL A 218 10.37 13.75 8.02
CA VAL A 218 10.27 15.01 7.25
C VAL A 218 10.31 16.23 8.18
N ALA A 219 9.58 16.20 9.30
CA ALA A 219 9.59 17.28 10.27
C ALA A 219 10.96 17.49 10.93
N ASN A 220 11.64 16.40 11.29
CA ASN A 220 12.96 16.46 11.93
C ASN A 220 14.03 16.98 10.97
N VAL A 221 14.04 16.54 9.71
CA VAL A 221 14.93 17.09 8.67
C VAL A 221 14.68 18.58 8.50
N ARG A 222 13.41 18.98 8.33
CA ARG A 222 13.05 20.40 8.17
C ARG A 222 13.50 21.25 9.35
N THR A 223 13.38 20.73 10.56
CA THR A 223 13.81 21.41 11.79
C THR A 223 15.33 21.59 11.80
N LEU A 224 16.10 20.55 11.47
CA LEU A 224 17.57 20.64 11.44
C LEU A 224 18.09 21.55 10.33
N VAL A 225 17.47 21.51 9.14
CA VAL A 225 17.81 22.40 8.03
C VAL A 225 17.56 23.87 8.40
N ALA A 226 16.51 24.16 9.16
CA ALA A 226 16.20 25.50 9.64
C ALA A 226 17.02 25.93 10.87
N ALA A 227 17.73 25.02 11.53
CA ALA A 227 18.52 25.30 12.71
C ALA A 227 19.79 26.12 12.38
N PRO A 228 20.32 26.92 13.32
CA PRO A 228 21.60 27.61 13.12
C PRO A 228 22.74 26.65 12.78
N PRO A 229 23.76 27.07 12.01
CA PRO A 229 24.90 26.23 11.62
C PRO A 229 25.61 25.49 12.77
N GLN A 230 25.61 26.08 13.97
CA GLN A 230 26.20 25.49 15.18
C GLN A 230 25.47 24.23 15.67
N GLN A 231 24.18 24.08 15.32
CA GLN A 231 23.37 22.91 15.67
C GLN A 231 23.40 21.84 14.56
N GLN A 232 23.83 22.21 13.36
CA GLN A 232 24.02 21.30 12.22
C GLN A 232 25.39 20.62 12.30
N THR A 233 25.52 19.71 13.27
CA THR A 233 26.74 18.95 13.53
C THR A 233 26.69 17.58 12.87
N ASP A 234 27.84 16.92 12.72
CA ASP A 234 27.90 15.52 12.29
C ASP A 234 26.93 14.61 13.07
N GLN A 235 26.87 14.75 14.40
CA GLN A 235 26.02 13.94 15.25
C GLN A 235 24.53 14.11 14.90
N SER A 236 24.08 15.35 14.70
CA SER A 236 22.69 15.66 14.38
C SER A 236 22.26 15.12 13.01
N VAL A 237 23.12 15.26 12.00
CA VAL A 237 22.88 14.74 10.64
C VAL A 237 22.93 13.21 10.63
N SER A 238 23.92 12.61 11.29
CA SER A 238 24.07 11.16 11.41
C SER A 238 22.88 10.50 12.11
N ALA A 239 22.28 11.15 13.10
CA ALA A 239 21.08 10.64 13.76
C ALA A 239 19.89 10.55 12.79
N LEU A 240 19.70 11.55 11.93
CA LEU A 240 18.63 11.54 10.94
C LEU A 240 18.91 10.57 9.79
N GLU A 241 20.16 10.42 9.36
CA GLU A 241 20.52 9.44 8.34
C GLU A 241 20.27 8.01 8.81
N LYS A 242 20.61 7.69 10.07
CA LYS A 242 20.31 6.39 10.69
C LYS A 242 18.81 6.15 10.82
N ALA A 243 18.02 7.20 11.05
CA ALA A 243 16.56 7.12 11.09
C ALA A 243 15.91 7.02 9.70
N ASN A 244 16.63 7.35 8.62
CA ASN A 244 16.10 7.34 7.27
C ASN A 244 16.01 5.92 6.70
N ARG A 245 14.92 5.22 7.01
CA ARG A 245 14.58 3.91 6.45
C ARG A 245 13.65 3.98 5.23
N PHE A 246 13.34 5.18 4.73
CA PHE A 246 12.25 5.40 3.75
C PHE A 246 12.72 5.49 2.30
N GLN A 247 13.82 4.81 1.95
CA GLN A 247 14.43 4.89 0.62
C GLN A 247 13.50 4.39 -0.51
N SER A 248 12.55 3.49 -0.20
CA SER A 248 11.55 2.98 -1.15
C SER A 248 10.26 3.82 -1.21
N SER A 249 10.16 4.89 -0.41
CA SER A 249 8.93 5.67 -0.28
C SER A 249 8.54 6.35 -1.58
N SER A 250 7.26 6.22 -1.95
CA SER A 250 6.67 6.96 -3.06
C SER A 250 6.31 8.41 -2.71
N GLU A 251 6.38 8.79 -1.41
CA GLU A 251 5.94 10.10 -0.92
C GLU A 251 6.94 11.21 -1.31
N PRO A 252 6.53 12.21 -2.12
CA PRO A 252 7.45 13.23 -2.61
C PRO A 252 8.12 14.04 -1.49
N ALA A 253 7.41 14.30 -0.39
CA ALA A 253 7.95 15.04 0.75
C ALA A 253 9.07 14.27 1.47
N VAL A 254 8.99 12.94 1.51
CA VAL A 254 10.01 12.08 2.11
C VAL A 254 11.26 12.07 1.26
N ASN A 255 11.10 11.93 -0.07
CA ASN A 255 12.22 12.00 -1.02
C ASN A 255 12.91 13.36 -0.97
N ALA A 256 12.14 14.46 -0.97
CA ALA A 256 12.69 15.81 -0.83
C ALA A 256 13.44 16.02 0.51
N ALA A 257 12.93 15.44 1.61
CA ALA A 257 13.63 15.48 2.89
C ALA A 257 14.94 14.67 2.85
N ALA A 258 14.97 13.52 2.18
CA ALA A 258 16.20 12.75 2.00
C ALA A 258 17.25 13.52 1.17
N ASP A 259 16.83 14.22 0.12
CA ASP A 259 17.70 15.08 -0.69
C ASP A 259 18.23 16.26 0.14
N GLN A 260 17.37 16.91 0.92
CA GLN A 260 17.77 17.98 1.85
C GLN A 260 18.77 17.49 2.89
N LEU A 261 18.58 16.30 3.44
CA LEU A 261 19.51 15.70 4.40
C LEU A 261 20.87 15.44 3.76
N THR A 262 20.89 14.97 2.51
CA THR A 262 22.12 14.76 1.74
C THR A 262 22.85 16.07 1.45
N ALA A 263 22.11 17.12 1.07
CA ALA A 263 22.69 18.46 0.87
C ALA A 263 23.23 19.03 2.19
N LEU A 264 22.51 18.87 3.30
CA LEU A 264 22.95 19.29 4.61
C LEU A 264 24.23 18.55 5.04
N ARG A 265 24.30 17.24 4.79
CA ARG A 265 25.50 16.44 5.01
C ARG A 265 26.70 17.03 4.29
N GLN A 266 26.58 17.33 2.99
CA GLN A 266 27.67 17.93 2.21
C GLN A 266 28.14 19.27 2.80
N GLN A 267 27.23 20.08 3.34
CA GLN A 267 27.58 21.35 3.98
C GLN A 267 28.32 21.15 5.31
N VAL A 268 27.87 20.21 6.15
CA VAL A 268 28.57 19.85 7.40
C VAL A 268 29.98 19.36 7.08
N ASP A 269 30.09 18.48 6.09
CA ASP A 269 31.35 17.91 5.64
C ASP A 269 32.34 18.99 5.18
N ALA A 270 31.87 19.95 4.39
CA ALA A 270 32.70 21.07 3.93
C ALA A 270 33.25 21.93 5.08
N ARG A 271 32.53 22.03 6.20
CA ARG A 271 32.95 22.80 7.39
C ARG A 271 33.90 22.02 8.29
N GLU A 272 33.63 20.73 8.50
CA GLU A 272 34.27 19.95 9.56
C GLU A 272 35.42 19.06 9.04
N CYS A 273 35.34 18.55 7.81
CA CYS A 273 36.31 17.59 7.29
C CYS A 273 37.73 18.16 7.19
N ALA A 274 37.88 19.47 6.91
CA ALA A 274 39.16 20.17 6.91
C ALA A 274 39.90 20.02 8.25
N ALA A 275 39.18 20.15 9.37
CA ALA A 275 39.75 20.02 10.70
C ALA A 275 40.13 18.56 10.99
N HIS A 276 39.28 17.59 10.63
CA HIS A 276 39.57 16.18 10.79
C HIS A 276 40.78 15.72 9.97
N GLY A 277 40.94 16.20 8.73
CA GLY A 277 42.11 15.93 7.91
C GLY A 277 43.41 16.41 8.57
N LYS A 278 43.40 17.63 9.14
CA LYS A 278 44.55 18.18 9.87
C LYS A 278 44.85 17.37 11.14
N GLN A 279 43.83 17.00 11.92
CA GLN A 279 43.98 16.17 13.12
C GLN A 279 44.52 14.77 12.80
N ALA A 280 44.15 14.24 11.63
CA ALA A 280 44.68 13.00 11.08
C ALA A 280 46.15 13.10 10.61
N GLY A 281 46.76 14.28 10.60
CA GLY A 281 48.14 14.50 10.14
C GLY A 281 48.28 14.70 8.63
N ILE A 282 47.18 14.99 7.90
CA ILE A 282 47.25 15.32 6.47
C ILE A 282 47.89 16.71 6.30
N PRO A 283 48.99 16.83 5.55
CA PRO A 283 49.63 18.12 5.24
C PRO A 283 48.70 19.08 4.49
N ALA A 284 48.92 20.39 4.64
CA ALA A 284 48.08 21.41 4.04
C ALA A 284 48.01 21.31 2.50
N ASP A 285 49.12 20.96 1.85
CA ASP A 285 49.22 20.73 0.39
C ASP A 285 48.42 19.51 -0.08
N LEU A 286 48.08 18.59 0.82
CA LEU A 286 47.33 17.37 0.52
C LEU A 286 45.87 17.39 1.00
N LEU A 287 45.39 18.47 1.62
CA LEU A 287 43.98 18.56 2.05
C LEU A 287 42.99 18.54 0.87
N GLN A 288 43.44 18.96 -0.32
CA GLN A 288 42.68 18.90 -1.57
C GLN A 288 43.10 17.73 -2.47
N ALA A 289 43.99 16.85 -2.00
CA ALA A 289 44.45 15.73 -2.80
C ALA A 289 43.32 14.72 -3.04
N GLN A 290 43.32 14.14 -4.23
CA GLN A 290 42.46 13.02 -4.55
C GLN A 290 43.18 11.71 -4.29
N TYR A 291 42.45 10.68 -3.92
CA TYR A 291 42.92 9.30 -3.72
C TYR A 291 42.25 8.41 -4.75
N LEU A 292 43.05 7.60 -5.44
CA LEU A 292 42.55 6.65 -6.44
C LEU A 292 41.89 5.45 -5.74
N VAL A 293 40.55 5.43 -5.71
CA VAL A 293 39.76 4.36 -5.08
C VAL A 293 39.51 3.22 -6.06
N GLU A 294 39.11 3.57 -7.28
CA GLU A 294 38.88 2.64 -8.39
C GLU A 294 39.46 3.25 -9.66
N TRP A 295 39.69 2.43 -10.69
CA TRP A 295 40.24 2.95 -11.94
C TRP A 295 39.30 4.03 -12.51
N ALA A 296 39.85 5.21 -12.82
CA ALA A 296 39.11 6.40 -13.26
C ALA A 296 38.07 6.99 -12.27
N THR A 297 38.04 6.55 -11.01
CA THR A 297 37.12 7.10 -9.99
C THR A 297 37.90 7.57 -8.75
N PRO A 298 38.55 8.74 -8.82
CA PRO A 298 39.23 9.31 -7.67
C PRO A 298 38.23 9.90 -6.66
N ALA A 299 38.60 9.91 -5.38
CA ALA A 299 37.79 10.48 -4.31
C ALA A 299 38.65 11.39 -3.42
N PRO A 300 38.08 12.42 -2.76
CA PRO A 300 38.86 13.29 -1.88
C PRO A 300 39.51 12.52 -0.72
N LEU A 301 40.83 12.65 -0.53
CA LEU A 301 41.55 12.02 0.59
C LEU A 301 40.92 12.41 1.94
N ILE A 302 40.58 13.69 2.06
CA ILE A 302 40.00 14.25 3.28
C ILE A 302 38.63 13.65 3.63
N GLY A 303 37.89 13.16 2.63
CA GLY A 303 36.63 12.45 2.82
C GLY A 303 36.81 11.16 3.63
N MET A 304 37.95 10.47 3.47
CA MET A 304 38.25 9.27 4.28
C MET A 304 38.55 9.61 5.73
N ALA A 305 39.39 10.61 6.00
CA ALA A 305 39.68 11.06 7.36
C ALA A 305 38.40 11.54 8.07
N CYS A 306 37.53 12.24 7.33
CA CYS A 306 36.25 12.68 7.85
C CYS A 306 35.32 11.50 8.16
N THR A 307 35.16 10.55 7.24
CA THR A 307 34.37 9.33 7.45
C THR A 307 34.87 8.54 8.66
N ALA A 308 36.20 8.42 8.82
CA ALA A 308 36.81 7.76 9.96
C ALA A 308 36.44 8.47 11.27
N ALA A 309 36.55 9.79 11.31
CA ALA A 309 36.18 10.59 12.49
C ALA A 309 34.70 10.40 12.88
N ARG A 310 33.77 10.41 11.92
CA ARG A 310 32.34 10.17 12.16
C ARG A 310 32.06 8.81 12.80
N ASN A 311 32.79 7.81 12.33
CA ASN A 311 32.62 6.43 12.78
C ASN A 311 33.49 6.10 14.00
N GLY A 312 34.21 7.07 14.58
CA GLY A 312 35.11 6.86 15.71
C GLY A 312 36.31 5.97 15.39
N VAL A 313 36.66 5.84 14.11
CA VAL A 313 37.76 4.99 13.63
C VAL A 313 39.05 5.83 13.58
N PRO A 314 40.16 5.38 14.21
CA PRO A 314 41.44 6.05 14.07
C PRO A 314 41.93 6.03 12.62
N PHE A 315 42.13 7.22 12.06
CA PHE A 315 42.79 7.44 10.77
C PHE A 315 44.04 8.29 11.00
N ARG A 316 45.18 7.85 10.46
CA ARG A 316 46.44 8.60 10.52
C ARG A 316 47.10 8.66 9.17
N PHE A 317 47.45 9.87 8.74
CA PHE A 317 48.29 10.12 7.59
C PHE A 317 49.75 10.30 8.05
N SER A 318 50.66 9.66 7.35
CA SER A 318 52.10 9.77 7.56
C SER A 318 52.72 10.31 6.27
N ALA A 319 53.07 11.59 6.30
CA ALA A 319 53.73 12.25 5.19
C ALA A 319 55.15 11.68 5.00
N LYS A 320 55.58 11.65 3.74
CA LYS A 320 56.92 11.27 3.28
C LYS A 320 58.00 11.99 4.08
N GLY A 321 58.85 11.22 4.76
CA GLY A 321 60.13 11.69 5.29
C GLY A 321 61.25 11.53 4.26
N LEU A 322 62.51 11.77 4.64
CA LEU A 322 63.67 11.61 3.73
C LEU A 322 63.78 10.20 3.11
N LEU A 323 63.23 9.16 3.77
CA LEU A 323 63.39 7.75 3.41
C LEU A 323 62.07 6.98 3.27
N SER A 324 60.90 7.60 3.47
CA SER A 324 59.59 6.93 3.45
C SER A 324 58.67 7.49 2.38
N LYS A 325 57.77 6.67 1.83
CA LYS A 325 56.67 7.15 0.97
C LYS A 325 55.53 7.66 1.86
N ASP A 326 54.65 8.49 1.30
CA ASP A 326 53.42 8.83 2.00
C ASP A 326 52.64 7.56 2.30
N SER A 327 51.94 7.54 3.42
CA SER A 327 51.00 6.46 3.73
C SER A 327 49.87 6.95 4.60
N PHE A 328 48.78 6.19 4.64
CA PHE A 328 47.80 6.32 5.70
C PHE A 328 47.51 4.97 6.32
N GLU A 329 47.00 5.02 7.55
CA GLU A 329 46.56 3.85 8.30
C GLU A 329 45.13 4.08 8.82
N VAL A 330 44.29 3.06 8.66
CA VAL A 330 42.93 2.99 9.20
C VAL A 330 42.88 1.82 10.18
N LYS A 331 42.48 2.08 11.42
CA LYS A 331 42.41 1.06 12.49
C LYS A 331 40.97 0.80 12.92
N GLY A 332 40.17 0.20 12.03
CA GLY A 332 38.80 -0.23 12.37
C GLY A 332 38.73 -1.73 12.61
N ALA A 333 37.66 -2.35 12.09
CA ALA A 333 37.45 -3.81 12.16
C ALA A 333 38.64 -4.61 11.59
N THR A 334 39.32 -4.02 10.61
CA THR A 334 40.61 -4.50 10.11
C THR A 334 41.60 -3.33 10.11
N SER A 335 42.85 -3.61 10.51
CA SER A 335 43.93 -2.64 10.38
C SER A 335 44.45 -2.66 8.95
N ILE A 336 44.39 -1.50 8.29
CA ILE A 336 44.81 -1.33 6.91
C ILE A 336 45.81 -0.18 6.83
N LYS A 337 46.98 -0.46 6.26
CA LYS A 337 47.97 0.57 5.91
C LYS A 337 48.14 0.62 4.40
N VAL A 338 48.13 1.82 3.83
CA VAL A 338 48.29 2.03 2.38
C VAL A 338 49.48 2.94 2.15
N VAL A 339 50.42 2.47 1.34
CA VAL A 339 51.55 3.27 0.86
C VAL A 339 51.17 3.93 -0.46
N LEU A 340 51.48 5.20 -0.61
CA LEU A 340 51.01 6.05 -1.69
C LEU A 340 52.17 6.59 -2.55
N GLY A 341 51.91 6.71 -3.84
CA GLY A 341 52.67 7.54 -4.78
C GLY A 341 51.90 8.83 -5.06
N ARG A 342 52.62 9.94 -5.25
CA ARG A 342 52.05 11.22 -5.72
C ARG A 342 52.15 11.31 -7.24
N GLN A 343 51.10 11.77 -7.88
CA GLN A 343 51.07 12.15 -9.29
C GLN A 343 50.43 13.53 -9.40
N ASP A 344 51.02 14.40 -10.21
CA ASP A 344 50.42 15.69 -10.53
C ASP A 344 49.30 15.50 -11.56
N MET A 345 48.15 16.14 -11.33
CA MET A 345 47.01 16.09 -12.25
C MET A 345 47.15 17.17 -13.34
N ALA A 346 46.70 16.86 -14.56
CA ALA A 346 46.78 17.76 -15.71
C ALA A 346 46.04 19.10 -15.51
N GLU A 347 44.98 19.10 -14.69
CA GLU A 347 44.18 20.28 -14.35
C GLU A 347 44.72 21.04 -13.11
N GLY A 348 45.89 20.63 -12.60
CA GLY A 348 46.42 21.04 -11.30
C GLY A 348 45.89 20.17 -10.16
N GLY A 349 46.67 20.06 -9.08
CA GLY A 349 46.37 19.24 -7.91
C GLY A 349 47.13 17.92 -7.86
N VAL A 350 46.93 17.17 -6.77
CA VAL A 350 47.68 15.95 -6.45
C VAL A 350 46.75 14.74 -6.43
N LEU A 351 47.09 13.71 -7.20
CA LEU A 351 46.50 12.38 -7.13
C LEU A 351 47.42 11.45 -6.33
N LEU A 352 46.86 10.82 -5.31
CA LEU A 352 47.50 9.80 -4.50
C LEU A 352 47.12 8.42 -5.02
N VAL A 353 48.10 7.72 -5.55
CA VAL A 353 47.94 6.38 -6.13
C VAL A 353 48.43 5.35 -5.12
N PRO A 354 47.59 4.39 -4.69
CA PRO A 354 48.03 3.31 -3.82
C PRO A 354 49.04 2.42 -4.55
N LEU A 355 50.17 2.17 -3.90
CA LEU A 355 51.27 1.35 -4.40
C LEU A 355 51.32 0.01 -3.67
N GLU A 356 51.10 0.03 -2.35
CA GLU A 356 51.11 -1.16 -1.50
C GLU A 356 49.97 -1.05 -0.49
N GLY A 357 49.31 -2.17 -0.22
CA GLY A 357 48.28 -2.29 0.81
C GLY A 357 48.66 -3.40 1.79
N THR A 358 48.74 -3.06 3.07
CA THR A 358 48.88 -4.03 4.16
C THR A 358 47.52 -4.21 4.82
N VAL A 359 46.96 -5.41 4.74
CA VAL A 359 45.69 -5.78 5.40
C VAL A 359 46.00 -6.89 6.40
N GLN A 360 45.74 -6.65 7.69
CA GLN A 360 46.03 -7.62 8.77
C GLN A 360 47.47 -8.18 8.74
N GLY A 361 48.45 -7.32 8.46
CA GLY A 361 49.87 -7.71 8.42
C GLY A 361 50.33 -8.38 7.11
N LYS A 362 49.43 -8.65 6.16
CA LYS A 362 49.79 -9.13 4.81
C LYS A 362 49.89 -7.95 3.86
N THR A 363 51.10 -7.71 3.34
CA THR A 363 51.36 -6.65 2.35
C THR A 363 51.27 -7.21 0.94
N VAL A 364 50.55 -6.50 0.09
CA VAL A 364 50.45 -6.78 -1.35
C VAL A 364 50.71 -5.52 -2.16
N GLU A 365 51.37 -5.69 -3.30
CA GLU A 365 51.47 -4.62 -4.30
C GLU A 365 50.07 -4.34 -4.88
N VAL A 366 49.75 -3.06 -5.04
CA VAL A 366 48.46 -2.64 -5.58
C VAL A 366 48.58 -2.52 -7.10
N THR A 367 47.75 -3.31 -7.78
CA THR A 367 47.63 -3.36 -9.22
C THR A 367 46.21 -2.96 -9.63
N ARG A 368 45.97 -2.79 -10.93
CA ARG A 368 44.62 -2.52 -11.45
C ARG A 368 43.60 -3.60 -11.06
N GLN A 369 44.03 -4.85 -10.87
CA GLN A 369 43.15 -5.99 -10.61
C GLN A 369 42.69 -6.06 -9.14
N ASN A 370 43.50 -5.59 -8.19
CA ASN A 370 43.19 -5.70 -6.76
C ASN A 370 42.86 -4.36 -6.08
N LEU A 371 42.98 -3.24 -6.79
CA LEU A 371 42.65 -1.90 -6.28
C LEU A 371 41.24 -1.81 -5.69
N GLN A 372 40.24 -2.33 -6.42
CA GLN A 372 38.85 -2.31 -5.97
C GLN A 372 38.65 -3.16 -4.70
N VAL A 373 39.38 -4.27 -4.57
CA VAL A 373 39.36 -5.11 -3.37
C VAL A 373 39.93 -4.33 -2.18
N LEU A 374 41.08 -3.67 -2.34
CA LEU A 374 41.65 -2.81 -1.31
C LEU A 374 40.69 -1.68 -0.92
N ALA A 375 40.05 -1.02 -1.88
CA ALA A 375 39.05 0.00 -1.61
C ALA A 375 37.88 -0.52 -0.79
N GLN A 376 37.36 -1.71 -1.10
CA GLN A 376 36.29 -2.33 -0.29
C GLN A 376 36.78 -2.66 1.13
N GLN A 377 38.00 -3.15 1.29
CA GLN A 377 38.59 -3.39 2.61
C GLN A 377 38.68 -2.09 3.42
N ILE A 378 39.13 -0.99 2.80
CA ILE A 378 39.16 0.34 3.45
C ILE A 378 37.75 0.78 3.83
N ARG A 379 36.76 0.65 2.95
CA ARG A 379 35.36 0.98 3.25
C ARG A 379 34.82 0.17 4.44
N VAL A 380 35.16 -1.11 4.54
CA VAL A 380 34.80 -1.97 5.68
C VAL A 380 35.51 -1.51 6.95
N ALA A 381 36.82 -1.22 6.89
CA ALA A 381 37.59 -0.73 8.03
C ALA A 381 37.10 0.64 8.52
N LEU A 382 36.56 1.48 7.64
CA LEU A 382 36.01 2.78 8.01
C LEU A 382 34.63 2.70 8.67
N LYS A 383 33.93 1.56 8.63
CA LYS A 383 32.65 1.39 9.33
C LYS A 383 32.89 1.19 10.82
N THR A 384 31.92 1.60 11.64
CA THR A 384 31.91 1.35 13.09
C THR A 384 32.13 -0.14 13.38
N THR A 385 33.11 -0.44 14.24
CA THR A 385 33.20 -1.74 14.92
C THR A 385 32.07 -1.82 15.92
N HIS A 386 30.99 -2.52 15.56
CA HIS A 386 30.04 -3.04 16.52
C HIS A 386 30.53 -4.38 17.07
#